data_AF-A0A2N3F3C4-F1
#
_entry.id   AF-A0A2N3F3C4-F1
#
_cell.length_a   1.000
_cell.length_b   1.000
_cell.length_c   1.000
_cell.angle_alpha   90.00
_cell.angle_beta   90.00
_cell.angle_gamma   90.00
#
_symmetry.space_group_name_H-M   'P 1'
#
loop_
_entity.id
_entity.type
_entity.pdbx_description
1 polymer ?
#
loop_
_entity_poly.entity_id
_entity_poly.type
_entity_poly.pdbx_seq_one_letter_code
_entity_poly.pdbx_strand_id
1 'polypeptide(L)'
;MDIGVLTVVAAILAVMSLVAWYRVMTLYGDTDGRGFRAVVAGLASILAVTAGYFEVAHHQRQELATEALGVLSDVDGVNANCERFSEELLNLSQYQGYVYYDGSNVAHLRRTVCHDLWDYAHGGQAHPTEGQIVAVHIVAHETMHINGIRSESVAECRAVQLNHLVAEALGATPEEARALQRSYYVDYYPYQRSDYVSGACAEGGELDIYAARTEFP
;
A
#
# COMPACT_ATOMS: atom_id res chain seq x y z
N MET A 1 6.05 8.25 -12.20
CA MET A 1 4.97 8.99 -11.53
C MET A 1 3.68 8.61 -12.21
N ASP A 2 2.80 7.92 -11.50
CA ASP A 2 1.46 7.64 -11.98
C ASP A 2 0.63 8.95 -11.93
N ILE A 3 0.09 9.39 -13.07
CA ILE A 3 -0.67 10.64 -13.16
C ILE A 3 -2.15 10.27 -13.04
N GLY A 4 -2.67 10.32 -11.81
CA GLY A 4 -4.07 10.08 -11.54
C GLY A 4 -4.96 11.27 -11.89
N VAL A 5 -6.26 11.01 -11.99
CA VAL A 5 -7.29 12.06 -12.15
C VAL A 5 -7.17 13.12 -11.06
N LEU A 6 -6.87 12.71 -9.83
CA LEU A 6 -6.71 13.62 -8.69
C LEU A 6 -5.48 14.53 -8.82
N THR A 7 -4.38 14.05 -9.42
CA THR A 7 -3.20 14.88 -9.73
C THR A 7 -3.58 16.06 -10.65
N VAL A 8 -4.34 15.76 -11.70
CA VAL A 8 -4.82 16.78 -12.67
C VAL A 8 -5.80 17.74 -11.99
N VAL A 9 -6.74 17.22 -11.21
CA VAL A 9 -7.72 18.04 -10.47
C VAL A 9 -7.01 18.95 -9.46
N ALA A 10 -6.03 18.46 -8.72
CA ALA A 10 -5.26 19.26 -7.76
C ALA A 10 -4.50 20.41 -8.47
N ALA A 11 -3.89 20.14 -9.62
CA ALA A 11 -3.21 21.16 -10.41
C ALA A 11 -4.17 22.24 -10.92
N ILE A 12 -5.34 21.84 -11.45
CA ILE A 12 -6.37 22.78 -11.92
C ILE A 12 -6.89 23.62 -10.76
N LEU A 13 -7.21 23.02 -9.61
CA LEU A 13 -7.66 23.73 -8.42
C LEU A 13 -6.61 24.72 -7.90
N ALA A 14 -5.33 24.35 -7.92
CA ALA A 14 -4.25 25.25 -7.54
C ALA A 14 -4.17 26.48 -8.47
N VAL A 15 -4.25 26.27 -9.78
CA VAL A 15 -4.29 27.38 -10.76
C VAL A 15 -5.51 28.26 -10.56
N MET A 16 -6.71 27.67 -10.39
CA MET A 16 -7.94 28.43 -10.14
C MET A 16 -7.86 29.24 -8.84
N SER A 17 -7.28 28.68 -7.79
CA SER A 17 -7.03 29.36 -6.51
C SER A 17 -6.12 30.58 -6.72
N LEU A 18 -5.00 30.42 -7.43
CA LEU A 18 -4.08 31.51 -7.74
C LEU A 18 -4.75 32.62 -8.56
N VAL A 19 -5.54 32.27 -9.58
CA VAL A 19 -6.28 33.22 -10.41
C VAL A 19 -7.34 33.96 -9.58
N ALA A 20 -8.04 33.26 -8.70
CA ALA A 20 -9.06 33.86 -7.83
C ALA A 20 -8.43 34.88 -6.86
N TRP A 21 -7.31 34.53 -6.23
CA TRP A 21 -6.56 35.45 -5.36
C TRP A 21 -6.00 36.65 -6.12
N TYR A 22 -5.44 36.43 -7.31
CA TYR A 22 -4.98 37.50 -8.18
C TYR A 22 -6.11 38.51 -8.49
N ARG A 23 -7.32 38.03 -8.79
CA ARG A 23 -8.50 38.89 -9.01
C ARG A 23 -8.94 39.66 -7.76
N VAL A 24 -8.88 39.03 -6.58
CA VAL A 24 -9.19 39.70 -5.30
C VAL A 24 -8.21 40.84 -5.02
N MET A 25 -6.92 40.64 -5.33
CA MET A 25 -5.88 41.65 -5.10
C MET A 25 -5.91 42.78 -6.14
N THR A 26 -6.20 42.48 -7.40
CA THR A 26 -6.11 43.45 -8.51
C THR A 26 -7.37 44.30 -8.69
N LEU A 27 -8.55 43.77 -8.35
CA LEU A 27 -9.83 44.51 -8.44
C LEU A 27 -10.15 45.29 -7.16
N TYR A 28 -9.13 45.85 -6.51
CA TYR A 28 -9.20 46.43 -5.16
C TYR A 28 -10.17 47.62 -5.04
N GLY A 29 -10.42 48.34 -6.14
CA GLY A 29 -11.30 49.51 -6.21
C GLY A 29 -12.80 49.20 -6.39
N ASP A 30 -13.14 47.94 -6.65
CA ASP A 30 -14.52 47.48 -6.84
C ASP A 30 -15.00 46.83 -5.53
N THR A 31 -15.61 47.65 -4.66
CA THR A 31 -16.11 47.20 -3.35
C THR A 31 -17.29 46.24 -3.50
N ASP A 32 -18.00 46.31 -4.62
CA ASP A 32 -19.14 45.45 -4.90
C ASP A 32 -18.66 44.04 -5.30
N GLY A 33 -19.06 43.04 -4.52
CA GLY A 33 -18.66 41.64 -4.76
C GLY A 33 -17.24 41.24 -4.33
N ARG A 34 -16.44 42.12 -3.70
CA ARG A 34 -15.11 41.74 -3.16
C ARG A 34 -15.21 40.62 -2.12
N GLY A 35 -16.20 40.68 -1.23
CA GLY A 35 -16.46 39.62 -0.25
C GLY A 35 -16.76 38.27 -0.89
N PHE A 36 -17.60 38.26 -1.93
CA PHE A 36 -17.92 37.04 -2.68
C PHE A 36 -16.68 36.45 -3.37
N ARG A 37 -15.85 37.29 -4.02
CA ARG A 37 -14.59 36.84 -4.66
C ARG A 37 -13.61 36.25 -3.65
N ALA A 38 -13.50 36.85 -2.45
CA ALA A 38 -12.65 36.34 -1.38
C ALA A 38 -13.14 34.98 -0.86
N VAL A 39 -14.46 34.78 -0.73
CA VAL A 39 -15.05 33.48 -0.35
C VAL A 39 -14.74 32.42 -1.42
N VAL A 40 -14.94 32.72 -2.70
CA VAL A 40 -14.63 31.79 -3.80
C VAL A 40 -13.15 31.44 -3.82
N ALA A 41 -12.25 32.42 -3.65
CA ALA A 41 -10.81 32.18 -3.57
C ALA A 41 -10.45 31.28 -2.38
N GLY A 42 -11.04 31.54 -1.21
CA GLY A 42 -10.87 30.70 -0.01
C GLY A 42 -11.32 29.25 -0.23
N LEU A 43 -12.51 29.05 -0.81
CA LEU A 43 -13.02 27.71 -1.12
C LEU A 43 -12.13 26.98 -2.13
N ALA A 44 -11.69 27.66 -3.20
CA ALA A 44 -10.78 27.08 -4.17
C ALA A 44 -9.43 26.69 -3.55
N SER A 45 -8.89 27.50 -2.64
CA SER A 45 -7.67 27.18 -1.89
C SER A 45 -7.86 25.94 -1.00
N ILE A 46 -8.97 25.86 -0.27
CA ILE A 46 -9.27 24.69 0.59
C ILE A 46 -9.33 23.43 -0.26
N LEU A 47 -10.09 23.45 -1.36
CA LEU A 47 -10.20 22.30 -2.26
C LEU A 47 -8.84 21.91 -2.86
N ALA A 48 -8.02 22.88 -3.27
CA ALA A 48 -6.68 22.62 -3.80
C ALA A 48 -5.76 21.96 -2.76
N VAL A 49 -5.75 22.47 -1.53
CA VAL A 49 -4.95 21.92 -0.43
C VAL A 49 -5.42 20.51 -0.06
N THR A 50 -6.73 20.30 0.06
CA THR A 50 -7.28 18.97 0.37
C THR A 50 -6.96 17.96 -0.74
N ALA A 51 -7.16 18.31 -2.01
CA ALA A 51 -6.83 17.44 -3.13
C ALA A 51 -5.33 17.13 -3.18
N GLY A 52 -4.48 18.15 -3.00
CA GLY A 52 -3.03 17.99 -2.95
C GLY A 52 -2.58 17.10 -1.79
N TYR A 53 -3.18 17.24 -0.61
CA TYR A 53 -2.89 16.38 0.55
C TYR A 53 -3.16 14.90 0.24
N PHE A 54 -4.32 14.58 -0.32
CA PHE A 54 -4.66 13.19 -0.67
C PHE A 54 -3.74 12.61 -1.76
N GLU A 55 -3.32 13.42 -2.72
CA GLU A 55 -2.40 13.00 -3.78
C GLU A 55 -1.00 12.70 -3.23
N VAL A 56 -0.46 13.59 -2.40
CA VAL A 56 0.83 13.38 -1.72
C VAL A 56 0.77 12.14 -0.84
N ALA A 57 -0.28 12.00 -0.02
CA ALA A 57 -0.44 10.84 0.84
C ALA A 57 -0.58 9.53 0.05
N HIS A 58 -1.17 9.56 -1.15
CA HIS A 58 -1.23 8.39 -2.02
C HIS A 58 0.17 8.01 -2.55
N HIS A 59 0.95 8.98 -3.04
CA HIS A 59 2.31 8.72 -3.53
C HIS A 59 3.24 8.21 -2.43
N GLN A 60 3.17 8.79 -1.23
CA GLN A 60 3.98 8.35 -0.09
C GLN A 60 3.70 6.88 0.28
N ARG A 61 2.42 6.47 0.25
CA ARG A 61 2.03 5.09 0.51
C ARG A 61 2.49 4.14 -0.59
N GLN A 62 2.40 4.57 -1.85
CA GLN A 62 2.87 3.78 -2.98
C GLN A 62 4.40 3.61 -2.97
N GLU A 63 5.13 4.65 -2.60
CA GLU A 63 6.59 4.60 -2.45
C GLU A 63 6.99 3.63 -1.33
N LEU A 64 6.38 3.76 -0.15
CA LEU A 64 6.60 2.84 0.97
C LEU A 64 6.29 1.37 0.59
N ALA A 65 5.16 1.13 -0.09
CA ALA A 65 4.80 -0.22 -0.55
C ALA A 65 5.79 -0.75 -1.60
N THR A 66 6.29 0.12 -2.48
CA THR A 66 7.31 -0.24 -3.48
C THR A 66 8.62 -0.64 -2.80
N GLU A 67 9.06 0.14 -1.80
CA GLU A 67 10.25 -0.18 -1.01
C GLU A 67 10.08 -1.50 -0.27
N ALA A 68 8.90 -1.75 0.32
CA ALA A 68 8.58 -2.99 1.02
C ALA A 68 8.61 -4.23 0.11
N LEU A 69 8.10 -4.13 -1.13
CA LEU A 69 8.24 -5.20 -2.13
C LEU A 69 9.72 -5.43 -2.50
N GLY A 70 10.51 -4.36 -2.54
CA GLY A 70 11.94 -4.41 -2.83
C GLY A 70 12.77 -5.20 -1.79
N VAL A 71 12.24 -5.43 -0.58
CA VAL A 71 12.93 -6.18 0.48
C VAL A 71 13.13 -7.64 0.11
N LEU A 72 12.14 -8.25 -0.53
CA LEU A 72 12.13 -9.68 -0.88
C LEU A 72 12.27 -9.94 -2.39
N SER A 73 12.30 -8.88 -3.21
CA SER A 73 12.39 -9.01 -4.66
C SER A 73 13.84 -9.11 -5.11
N ASP A 74 14.12 -10.08 -5.99
CA ASP A 74 15.41 -10.18 -6.69
C ASP A 74 15.39 -9.47 -8.05
N VAL A 75 14.25 -8.85 -8.42
CA VAL A 75 14.01 -8.26 -9.72
C VAL A 75 14.13 -6.74 -9.68
N ASP A 76 14.85 -6.15 -10.65
CA ASP A 76 14.94 -4.69 -10.80
C ASP A 76 13.60 -4.08 -11.25
N GLY A 77 13.35 -2.84 -10.81
CA GLY A 77 12.20 -2.06 -11.27
C GLY A 77 10.85 -2.52 -10.71
N VAL A 78 10.85 -3.16 -9.54
CA VAL A 78 9.61 -3.46 -8.81
C VAL A 78 8.84 -2.17 -8.52
N ASN A 79 7.52 -2.25 -8.62
CA ASN A 79 6.63 -1.16 -8.26
C ASN A 79 5.37 -1.67 -7.57
N ALA A 80 4.92 -0.97 -6.54
CA ALA A 80 3.56 -1.10 -6.06
C ALA A 80 2.65 -0.16 -6.85
N ASN A 81 1.46 -0.63 -7.21
CA ASN A 81 0.37 0.20 -7.69
C ASN A 81 -0.76 0.13 -6.66
N CYS A 82 -0.90 1.17 -5.85
CA CYS A 82 -1.95 1.26 -4.84
C CYS A 82 -3.25 1.76 -5.46
N GLU A 83 -4.34 1.01 -5.34
CA GLU A 83 -5.62 1.47 -5.88
C GLU A 83 -6.06 2.81 -5.28
N ARG A 84 -6.64 3.64 -6.14
CA ARG A 84 -7.29 4.89 -5.72
C ARG A 84 -8.71 4.59 -5.26
N PHE A 85 -9.30 5.51 -4.49
CA PHE A 85 -10.67 5.35 -3.97
C PHE A 85 -11.72 4.99 -5.04
N SER A 86 -11.64 5.63 -6.22
CA SER A 86 -12.57 5.37 -7.32
C SER A 86 -12.39 3.99 -7.95
N GLU A 87 -11.17 3.48 -7.95
CA GLU A 87 -10.84 2.15 -8.49
C GLU A 87 -11.33 1.08 -7.53
N GLU A 88 -11.05 1.25 -6.23
CA GLU A 88 -11.52 0.36 -5.17
C GLU A 88 -13.06 0.25 -5.13
N LEU A 89 -13.79 1.37 -5.27
CA LEU A 89 -15.26 1.38 -5.28
C LEU A 89 -15.85 0.54 -6.43
N LEU A 90 -15.13 0.44 -7.55
CA LEU A 90 -15.54 -0.31 -8.73
C LEU A 90 -14.90 -1.70 -8.80
N ASN A 91 -13.97 -2.01 -7.88
CA ASN A 91 -13.27 -3.28 -7.85
C ASN A 91 -14.14 -4.35 -7.16
N LEU A 92 -14.72 -5.23 -7.98
CA LEU A 92 -15.50 -6.39 -7.54
C LEU A 92 -14.66 -7.66 -7.31
N SER A 93 -13.33 -7.57 -7.47
CA SER A 93 -12.42 -8.68 -7.20
C SER A 93 -12.53 -9.12 -5.75
N GLN A 94 -12.15 -10.37 -5.46
CA GLN A 94 -11.96 -10.85 -4.08
C GLN A 94 -10.49 -10.76 -3.62
N TYR A 95 -9.58 -10.47 -4.54
CA TYR A 95 -8.15 -10.38 -4.28
C TYR A 95 -7.79 -9.02 -3.67
N GLN A 96 -6.94 -9.00 -2.65
CA GLN A 96 -6.44 -7.79 -2.00
C GLN A 96 -5.10 -7.31 -2.59
N GLY A 97 -4.38 -8.20 -3.27
CA GLY A 97 -3.22 -7.94 -4.10
C GLY A 97 -3.26 -8.86 -5.32
N TYR A 98 -2.57 -8.48 -6.41
CA TYR A 98 -2.25 -9.39 -7.50
C TYR A 98 -1.09 -8.85 -8.36
N VAL A 99 -0.42 -9.75 -9.09
CA VAL A 99 0.60 -9.44 -10.10
C VAL A 99 0.18 -10.05 -11.44
N TYR A 100 0.32 -9.30 -12.53
CA TYR A 100 0.05 -9.84 -13.87
C TYR A 100 1.23 -10.69 -14.36
N TYR A 101 0.93 -11.84 -14.96
CA TYR A 101 1.94 -12.72 -15.58
C TYR A 101 2.32 -12.28 -17.00
N ASP A 102 2.47 -10.97 -17.21
CA ASP A 102 2.84 -10.35 -18.49
C ASP A 102 4.30 -9.85 -18.52
N GLY A 103 5.05 -10.11 -17.45
CA GLY A 103 6.42 -9.63 -17.27
C GLY A 103 6.50 -8.24 -16.67
N SER A 104 5.39 -7.66 -16.22
CA SER A 104 5.40 -6.47 -15.37
C SER A 104 5.85 -6.84 -13.94
N ASN A 105 6.74 -6.03 -13.37
CA ASN A 105 7.17 -6.17 -11.98
C ASN A 105 6.29 -5.32 -11.06
N VAL A 106 4.97 -5.31 -11.33
CA VAL A 106 4.01 -4.43 -10.66
C VAL A 106 3.04 -5.25 -9.82
N ALA A 107 3.05 -5.01 -8.50
CA ALA A 107 2.02 -5.54 -7.61
C ALA A 107 0.88 -4.52 -7.50
N HIS A 108 -0.31 -4.92 -7.90
CA HIS A 108 -1.53 -4.13 -7.76
C HIS A 108 -2.14 -4.43 -6.39
N LEU A 109 -2.13 -3.44 -5.51
CA LEU A 109 -2.56 -3.58 -4.12
C LEU A 109 -3.81 -2.73 -3.88
N ARG A 110 -4.77 -3.28 -3.13
CA ARG A 110 -5.92 -2.46 -2.69
C ARG A 110 -5.48 -1.27 -1.89
N ARG A 111 -6.30 -0.22 -1.95
CA ARG A 111 -6.10 0.99 -1.15
C ARG A 111 -5.95 0.69 0.34
N THR A 112 -6.77 -0.21 0.89
CA THR A 112 -6.71 -0.58 2.32
C THR A 112 -5.38 -1.23 2.68
N VAL A 113 -4.85 -2.12 1.84
CA VAL A 113 -3.53 -2.74 2.05
C VAL A 113 -2.45 -1.68 2.14
N CYS A 114 -2.41 -0.73 1.19
CA CYS A 114 -1.42 0.35 1.23
C CYS A 114 -1.63 1.33 2.40
N HIS A 115 -2.86 1.48 2.89
CA HIS A 115 -3.17 2.30 4.06
C HIS A 115 -2.69 1.61 5.35
N ASP A 116 -3.02 0.32 5.51
CA ASP A 116 -2.64 -0.46 6.68
C ASP A 116 -1.12 -0.63 6.75
N LEU A 117 -0.45 -0.84 5.61
CA LEU A 117 1.01 -0.89 5.54
C LEU A 117 1.66 0.43 6.01
N TRP A 118 1.06 1.56 5.64
CA TRP A 118 1.52 2.87 6.07
C TRP A 118 1.33 3.11 7.56
N ASP A 119 0.14 2.77 8.08
CA ASP A 119 -0.14 2.89 9.50
C ASP A 119 0.75 1.95 10.33
N TYR A 120 1.05 0.76 9.79
CA TYR A 120 2.00 -0.17 10.40
C TYR A 120 3.39 0.47 10.52
N ALA A 121 3.91 1.04 9.42
CA ALA A 121 5.22 1.68 9.40
C ALA A 121 5.30 2.96 10.27
N HIS A 122 4.17 3.62 10.54
CA HIS A 122 4.11 4.89 11.27
C HIS A 122 3.58 4.75 12.70
N GLY A 123 3.82 3.59 13.34
CA GLY A 123 3.57 3.40 14.77
C GLY A 123 2.72 2.18 15.12
N GLY A 124 2.35 1.35 14.14
CA GLY A 124 1.58 0.12 14.36
C GLY A 124 2.41 -1.11 14.74
N GLN A 125 3.75 -1.02 14.79
CA GLN A 125 4.63 -2.18 14.89
C GLN A 125 4.46 -3.00 16.18
N ALA A 126 4.35 -2.32 17.33
CA ALA A 126 4.29 -2.98 18.63
C ALA A 126 2.97 -3.75 18.86
N HIS A 127 1.86 -3.23 18.33
CA HIS A 127 0.51 -3.77 18.51
C HIS A 127 -0.28 -3.70 17.21
N PRO A 128 0.09 -4.50 16.20
CA PRO A 128 -0.53 -4.41 14.89
C PRO A 128 -1.98 -4.89 14.94
N THR A 129 -2.82 -4.17 14.22
CA THR A 129 -4.20 -4.60 13.94
C THR A 129 -4.20 -5.76 12.95
N GLU A 130 -5.32 -6.48 12.87
CA GLU A 130 -5.54 -7.54 11.87
C GLU A 130 -5.21 -7.07 10.44
N GLY A 131 -5.72 -5.90 10.04
CA GLY A 131 -5.45 -5.33 8.70
C GLY A 131 -3.96 -5.10 8.45
N GLN A 132 -3.22 -4.65 9.45
CA GLN A 132 -1.77 -4.42 9.36
C GLN A 132 -0.98 -5.73 9.23
N ILE A 133 -1.33 -6.76 10.00
CA ILE A 133 -0.72 -8.09 9.90
C ILE A 133 -0.94 -8.66 8.50
N VAL A 134 -2.17 -8.59 8.00
CA VAL A 134 -2.54 -9.06 6.67
C VAL A 134 -1.87 -8.23 5.57
N ALA A 135 -1.78 -6.91 5.71
CA ALA A 135 -1.16 -6.04 4.71
C ALA A 135 0.34 -6.32 4.53
N VAL A 136 1.08 -6.46 5.63
CA VAL A 136 2.51 -6.85 5.60
C VAL A 136 2.68 -8.19 4.90
N HIS A 137 1.81 -9.16 5.21
CA HIS A 137 1.86 -10.47 4.55
C HIS A 137 1.51 -10.41 3.06
N ILE A 138 0.49 -9.66 2.66
CA ILE A 138 0.14 -9.50 1.24
C ILE A 138 1.32 -8.97 0.44
N VAL A 139 2.03 -7.96 0.94
CA VAL A 139 3.24 -7.45 0.28
C VAL A 139 4.29 -8.56 0.11
N ALA A 140 4.52 -9.37 1.15
CA ALA A 140 5.42 -10.51 1.04
C ALA A 140 4.95 -11.55 0.02
N HIS A 141 3.64 -11.82 -0.04
CA HIS A 141 3.01 -12.73 -0.99
C HIS A 141 3.15 -12.26 -2.44
N GLU A 142 2.75 -11.01 -2.74
CA GLU A 142 2.85 -10.48 -4.09
C GLU A 142 4.30 -10.40 -4.58
N THR A 143 5.26 -10.21 -3.66
CA THR A 143 6.68 -10.28 -4.01
C THR A 143 7.09 -11.66 -4.51
N MET A 144 6.49 -12.74 -3.99
CA MET A 144 6.76 -14.09 -4.50
C MET A 144 6.30 -14.25 -5.95
N HIS A 145 5.16 -13.65 -6.30
CA HIS A 145 4.68 -13.64 -7.69
C HIS A 145 5.58 -12.82 -8.61
N ILE A 146 6.09 -11.68 -8.15
CA ILE A 146 7.12 -10.89 -8.88
C ILE A 146 8.38 -11.74 -9.13
N ASN A 147 8.81 -12.52 -8.13
CA ASN A 147 9.93 -13.45 -8.25
C ASN A 147 9.61 -14.69 -9.12
N GLY A 148 8.47 -14.71 -9.81
CA GLY A 148 8.10 -15.74 -10.78
C GLY A 148 7.42 -16.97 -10.19
N ILE A 149 7.09 -16.98 -8.90
CA ILE A 149 6.38 -18.08 -8.26
C ILE A 149 4.91 -18.00 -8.64
N ARG A 150 4.41 -18.98 -9.40
CA ARG A 150 3.01 -18.98 -9.88
C ARG A 150 2.04 -19.79 -9.02
N SER A 151 2.56 -20.61 -8.12
CA SER A 151 1.73 -21.45 -7.26
C SER A 151 1.34 -20.66 -6.02
N GLU A 152 0.05 -20.37 -5.85
CA GLU A 152 -0.51 -19.67 -4.68
C GLU A 152 -0.01 -20.30 -3.37
N SER A 153 -0.08 -21.62 -3.23
CA SER A 153 0.38 -22.32 -2.03
C SER A 153 1.89 -22.20 -1.75
N VAL A 154 2.71 -22.05 -2.79
CA VAL A 154 4.16 -21.87 -2.64
C VAL A 154 4.47 -20.42 -2.32
N ALA A 155 3.80 -19.47 -3.00
CA ALA A 155 3.90 -18.04 -2.73
C ALA A 155 3.48 -17.74 -1.29
N GLU A 156 2.32 -18.25 -0.88
CA GLU A 156 1.79 -18.11 0.46
C GLU A 156 2.73 -18.68 1.52
N CYS A 157 3.22 -19.91 1.33
CA CYS A 157 4.10 -20.52 2.31
C CYS A 157 5.44 -19.77 2.45
N ARG A 158 5.99 -19.26 1.35
CA ARG A 158 7.20 -18.44 1.41
C ARG A 158 6.95 -17.10 2.05
N ALA A 159 5.81 -16.46 1.75
CA ALA A 159 5.39 -15.22 2.38
C ALA A 159 5.24 -15.37 3.90
N VAL A 160 4.61 -16.45 4.37
CA VAL A 160 4.54 -16.81 5.81
C VAL A 160 5.93 -16.85 6.43
N GLN A 161 6.92 -17.40 5.74
CA GLN A 161 8.28 -17.55 6.27
C GLN A 161 9.13 -16.28 6.18
N LEU A 162 8.74 -15.31 5.34
CA LEU A 162 9.54 -14.13 5.00
C LEU A 162 8.89 -12.80 5.39
N ASN A 163 7.61 -12.77 5.77
CA ASN A 163 6.90 -11.53 6.09
C ASN A 163 7.52 -10.75 7.28
N HIS A 164 8.28 -11.41 8.16
CA HIS A 164 9.07 -10.76 9.20
C HIS A 164 10.12 -9.80 8.62
N LEU A 165 10.75 -10.11 7.48
CA LEU A 165 11.74 -9.22 6.86
C LEU A 165 11.08 -7.94 6.35
N VAL A 166 9.86 -8.05 5.81
CA VAL A 166 9.05 -6.90 5.42
C VAL A 166 8.69 -6.07 6.65
N ALA A 167 8.26 -6.71 7.75
CA ALA A 167 7.97 -6.03 9.00
C ALA A 167 9.19 -5.26 9.56
N GLU A 168 10.37 -5.88 9.58
CA GLU A 168 11.62 -5.23 10.02
C GLU A 168 11.98 -4.03 9.14
N ALA A 169 11.84 -4.15 7.81
CA ALA A 169 12.07 -3.05 6.88
C ALA A 169 11.10 -1.87 7.10
N LEU A 170 9.90 -2.14 7.61
CA LEU A 170 8.91 -1.14 8.01
C LEU A 170 9.12 -0.63 9.45
N GLY A 171 10.24 -0.95 10.08
CA GLY A 171 10.68 -0.38 11.35
C GLY A 171 10.34 -1.19 12.59
N ALA A 172 9.84 -2.43 12.46
CA ALA A 172 9.62 -3.31 13.60
C ALA A 172 10.97 -3.83 14.15
N THR A 173 11.03 -4.09 15.46
CA THR A 173 12.17 -4.87 16.00
C THR A 173 12.08 -6.33 15.52
N PRO A 174 13.17 -7.10 15.55
CA PRO A 174 13.12 -8.53 15.20
C PRO A 174 12.08 -9.31 16.02
N GLU A 175 11.90 -8.97 17.30
CA GLU A 175 10.90 -9.61 18.16
C GLU A 175 9.46 -9.28 17.71
N GLU A 176 9.18 -8.02 17.39
CA GLU A 176 7.87 -7.58 16.89
C GLU A 176 7.55 -8.21 15.52
N ALA A 177 8.54 -8.23 14.62
CA ALA A 177 8.41 -8.84 13.31
C ALA A 177 8.13 -10.35 13.38
N ARG A 178 8.82 -11.07 14.26
CA ARG A 178 8.57 -12.50 14.52
C ARG A 178 7.21 -12.74 15.17
N ALA A 179 6.76 -11.84 16.04
CA ALA A 179 5.42 -11.92 16.62
C ALA A 179 4.33 -11.73 15.55
N LEU A 180 4.49 -10.76 14.65
CA LEU A 180 3.60 -10.55 13.49
C LEU A 180 3.56 -11.79 12.60
N GLN A 181 4.74 -12.31 12.24
CA GLN A 181 4.87 -13.52 11.43
C GLN A 181 4.12 -14.71 12.04
N ARG A 182 4.33 -14.94 13.33
CA ARG A 182 3.68 -16.03 14.07
C ARG A 182 2.16 -15.84 14.13
N SER A 183 1.69 -14.62 14.39
CA SER A 183 0.25 -14.34 14.40
C SER A 183 -0.37 -14.61 13.04
N TYR A 184 0.27 -14.18 11.94
CA TYR A 184 -0.23 -14.52 10.60
C TYR A 184 -0.39 -16.04 10.43
N TYR A 185 0.66 -16.80 10.74
CA TYR A 185 0.66 -18.25 10.55
C TYR A 185 -0.35 -19.00 11.43
N VAL A 186 -0.55 -18.57 12.67
CA VAL A 186 -1.47 -19.24 13.59
C VAL A 186 -2.91 -18.83 13.35
N ASP A 187 -3.15 -17.53 13.14
CA ASP A 187 -4.49 -16.95 13.20
C ASP A 187 -5.14 -16.82 11.81
N TYR A 188 -4.36 -16.79 10.72
CA TYR A 188 -4.86 -16.51 9.37
C TYR A 188 -4.59 -17.64 8.38
N TYR A 189 -3.34 -18.12 8.30
CA TYR A 189 -2.93 -19.15 7.34
C TYR A 189 -3.88 -20.38 7.30
N PRO A 190 -4.31 -20.98 8.43
CA PRO A 190 -5.15 -22.18 8.40
C PRO A 190 -6.55 -21.96 7.83
N TYR A 191 -7.00 -20.70 7.78
CA TYR A 191 -8.32 -20.30 7.30
C TYR A 191 -8.30 -19.67 5.91
N GLN A 192 -7.12 -19.61 5.28
CA GLN A 192 -7.02 -19.21 3.89
C GLN A 192 -7.73 -20.20 2.96
N ARG A 193 -7.97 -19.76 1.73
CA ARG A 193 -8.55 -20.63 0.69
C ARG A 193 -7.68 -21.86 0.48
N SER A 194 -8.31 -22.97 0.09
CA SER A 194 -7.63 -24.27 -0.05
C SER A 194 -6.48 -24.28 -1.07
N ASP A 195 -6.47 -23.35 -2.02
CA ASP A 195 -5.39 -23.17 -3.01
C ASP A 195 -4.14 -22.47 -2.44
N TYR A 196 -4.27 -21.78 -1.29
CA TYR A 196 -3.19 -21.08 -0.58
C TYR A 196 -2.58 -21.96 0.53
N VAL A 197 -3.35 -22.89 1.10
CA VAL A 197 -2.90 -23.74 2.20
C VAL A 197 -2.29 -25.04 1.69
N SER A 198 -1.14 -25.42 2.25
CA SER A 198 -0.47 -26.68 1.94
C SER A 198 0.06 -27.34 3.20
N GLY A 199 -0.20 -28.65 3.36
CA GLY A 199 0.38 -29.44 4.45
C GLY A 199 1.91 -29.55 4.39
N ALA A 200 2.52 -29.21 3.25
CA ALA A 200 3.98 -29.12 3.12
C ALA A 200 4.55 -27.81 3.72
N CYS A 201 3.71 -26.85 4.08
CA CYS A 201 4.09 -25.61 4.75
C CYS A 201 4.11 -25.80 6.27
N ALA A 202 5.12 -26.52 6.74
CA ALA A 202 5.33 -26.82 8.15
C ALA A 202 6.82 -27.04 8.42
N GLU A 203 7.20 -27.06 9.70
CA GLU A 203 8.58 -27.36 10.11
C GLU A 203 9.10 -28.65 9.47
N GLY A 204 10.21 -28.56 8.73
CA GLY A 204 10.82 -29.69 8.02
C GLY A 204 9.99 -30.23 6.84
N GLY A 205 8.91 -29.55 6.46
CA GLY A 205 8.11 -29.85 5.28
C GLY A 205 8.79 -29.47 3.97
N GLU A 206 8.26 -29.95 2.84
CA GLU A 206 8.86 -29.70 1.52
C GLU A 206 8.90 -28.22 1.11
N LEU A 207 8.07 -27.37 1.73
CA LEU A 207 8.04 -25.92 1.48
C LEU A 207 8.76 -25.10 2.57
N ASP A 208 9.38 -25.73 3.56
CA ASP A 208 10.23 -25.04 4.54
C ASP A 208 11.53 -24.60 3.86
N ILE A 209 11.67 -23.29 3.65
CA ILE A 209 12.84 -22.73 2.97
C ILE A 209 14.09 -22.68 3.87
N TYR A 210 13.94 -23.04 5.15
CA TYR A 210 15.02 -23.05 6.14
C TYR A 210 15.09 -24.39 6.88
N ALA A 211 15.09 -25.52 6.16
CA ALA A 211 15.06 -26.88 6.71
C ALA A 211 16.12 -27.23 7.79
N ALA A 212 17.12 -26.38 8.03
CA ALA A 212 18.12 -26.56 9.10
C ALA A 212 17.66 -26.01 10.48
N ARG A 213 16.56 -25.25 10.55
CA ARG A 213 16.03 -24.69 11.81
C ARG A 213 15.03 -25.64 12.47
N THR A 214 14.83 -25.46 13.78
CA THR A 214 13.85 -26.22 14.58
C THR A 214 12.66 -25.36 15.03
N GLU A 215 12.44 -24.24 14.36
CA GLU A 215 11.35 -23.31 14.65
C GLU A 215 10.74 -22.81 13.33
N PHE A 216 9.42 -22.97 13.20
CA PHE A 216 8.62 -22.52 12.07
C PHE A 216 7.45 -21.67 12.58
N PRO A 217 6.99 -20.64 11.85
CA PRO A 217 7.56 -20.09 10.60
C PRO A 217 8.80 -19.23 10.79
#